data_AF-A0A7H2BLY2-F1
#
_entry.id   AF-A0A7H2BLY2-F1
#
_cell.length_a   1.000
_cell.length_b   1.000
_cell.length_c   1.000
_cell.angle_alpha   90.00
_cell.angle_beta   90.00
_cell.angle_gamma   90.00
#
_symmetry.space_group_name_H-M   'P 1'
#
loop_
_entity.id
_entity.type
_entity.pdbx_description
1 polymer ?
#
loop_
_entity_poly.entity_id
_entity_poly.type
_entity_poly.pdbx_seq_one_letter_code
_entity_poly.pdbx_strand_id
1 'polypeptide(L)'
;MRGKHFFQDWWAHLPVPKGASIFMATAYLMFIVQGIVNFASPGENAWLLIDWQRFVVNMVLVVGGAIGAFSTLRGLWLFERPAIILVGGMYVVHALWVITDADDDGSVYWQVAIRMTIIILLLCKRYMQIRWALLDPHTATHKKVG
;
A
#
# COMPACT_ATOMS: atom_id res chain seq x y z
N MET A 1 31.92 3.79 -15.70
CA MET A 1 31.36 2.41 -15.67
C MET A 1 30.54 2.18 -14.38
N ARG A 2 29.54 3.04 -14.08
CA ARG A 2 28.76 3.00 -12.81
C ARG A 2 27.44 2.23 -12.89
N GLY A 3 26.97 1.91 -14.10
CA GLY A 3 25.63 1.34 -14.31
C GLY A 3 25.51 -0.18 -14.18
N LYS A 4 26.60 -0.94 -14.39
CA LYS A 4 26.54 -2.42 -14.36
C LYS A 4 26.42 -3.01 -12.94
N HIS A 5 26.92 -2.31 -11.93
CA HIS A 5 26.81 -2.73 -10.53
C HIS A 5 25.60 -2.15 -9.79
N PHE A 6 25.04 -1.02 -10.26
CA PHE A 6 23.88 -0.38 -9.60
C PHE A 6 22.69 -1.33 -9.42
N PHE A 7 22.36 -2.12 -10.45
CA PHE A 7 21.25 -3.06 -10.36
C PHE A 7 21.54 -4.22 -9.39
N GLN A 8 22.76 -4.76 -9.39
CA GLN A 8 23.16 -5.82 -8.47
C GLN A 8 23.18 -5.33 -7.02
N ASP A 9 23.69 -4.13 -6.78
CA ASP A 9 23.74 -3.51 -5.46
C ASP A 9 22.33 -3.21 -4.94
N TRP A 10 21.49 -2.59 -5.77
CA TRP A 10 20.08 -2.33 -5.43
C TRP A 10 19.31 -3.63 -5.16
N TRP A 11 19.49 -4.65 -6.02
CA TRP A 11 18.86 -5.96 -5.86
C TRP A 11 19.31 -6.68 -4.58
N ALA A 12 20.54 -6.46 -4.11
CA ALA A 12 21.05 -7.04 -2.87
C ALA A 12 20.38 -6.45 -1.62
N HIS A 13 19.90 -5.20 -1.67
CA HIS A 13 19.30 -4.50 -0.53
C HIS A 13 17.81 -4.80 -0.33
N LEU A 14 17.17 -5.45 -1.31
CA LEU A 14 15.76 -5.82 -1.20
C LEU A 14 15.53 -6.86 -0.10
N PRO A 15 14.55 -6.65 0.80
CA PRO A 15 14.23 -7.62 1.85
C PRO A 15 13.68 -8.92 1.26
N VAL A 16 14.20 -10.04 1.78
CA VAL A 16 13.80 -11.39 1.38
C VAL A 16 12.43 -11.73 1.96
N PRO A 17 11.46 -12.26 1.18
CA PRO A 17 11.54 -12.61 -0.24
C PRO A 17 11.36 -11.40 -1.18
N LYS A 18 12.33 -11.19 -2.09
CA LYS A 18 12.45 -9.99 -2.95
C LYS A 18 11.24 -9.76 -3.85
N GLY A 19 10.73 -10.83 -4.48
CA GLY A 19 9.56 -10.75 -5.38
C GLY A 19 8.30 -10.27 -4.66
N ALA A 20 8.07 -10.72 -3.43
CA ALA A 20 6.92 -10.27 -2.64
C ALA A 20 7.06 -8.79 -2.24
N SER A 21 8.27 -8.34 -1.94
CA SER A 21 8.54 -6.93 -1.59
C SER A 21 8.35 -6.00 -2.80
N ILE A 22 8.78 -6.41 -4.00
CA ILE A 22 8.52 -5.65 -5.24
C ILE A 22 7.02 -5.59 -5.54
N PHE A 23 6.33 -6.74 -5.48
CA PHE A 23 4.90 -6.79 -5.71
C PHE A 23 4.13 -5.91 -4.72
N MET A 24 4.54 -5.91 -3.45
CA MET A 24 3.95 -5.06 -2.42
C MET A 24 4.26 -3.57 -2.64
N ALA A 25 5.47 -3.22 -3.07
CA ALA A 25 5.81 -1.85 -3.45
C ALA A 25 4.94 -1.36 -4.61
N THR A 26 4.70 -2.20 -5.62
CA THR A 26 3.77 -1.89 -6.71
C THR A 26 2.34 -1.70 -6.20
N ALA A 27 1.86 -2.53 -5.28
CA ALA A 27 0.56 -2.35 -4.66
C ALA A 27 0.46 -1.00 -3.92
N TYR A 28 1.53 -0.57 -3.25
CA TYR A 28 1.58 0.76 -2.64
C TYR A 28 1.51 1.90 -3.65
N LEU A 29 2.20 1.78 -4.78
CA LEU A 29 2.10 2.77 -5.87
C LEU A 29 0.67 2.85 -6.43
N MET A 30 -0.05 1.73 -6.51
CA MET A 30 -1.45 1.72 -6.93
C MET A 30 -2.35 2.53 -5.96
N PHE A 31 -2.09 2.49 -4.64
CA PHE A 31 -2.83 3.33 -3.70
C PHE A 31 -2.54 4.83 -3.88
N ILE A 32 -1.31 5.19 -4.24
CA ILE A 32 -0.97 6.58 -4.59
C ILE A 32 -1.79 7.02 -5.79
N VAL A 33 -1.78 6.22 -6.86
CA VAL A 33 -2.55 6.51 -8.08
C VAL A 33 -4.04 6.61 -7.75
N GLN A 34 -4.59 5.67 -6.97
CA GLN A 34 -5.99 5.69 -6.57
C GLN A 34 -6.34 6.96 -5.78
N GLY A 35 -5.52 7.37 -4.81
CA GLY A 35 -5.76 8.59 -4.03
C GLY A 35 -5.72 9.86 -4.90
N ILE A 36 -4.79 9.94 -5.86
CA ILE A 36 -4.71 11.06 -6.81
C ILE A 36 -5.93 11.08 -7.74
N VAL A 37 -6.32 9.93 -8.29
CA VAL A 37 -7.49 9.82 -9.17
C VAL A 37 -8.77 10.23 -8.42
N ASN A 38 -8.92 9.80 -7.17
CA ASN A 38 -10.07 10.18 -6.34
C ASN A 38 -10.11 11.69 -6.02
N PHE A 39 -8.95 12.38 -5.99
CA PHE A 39 -8.91 13.83 -5.88
C PHE A 39 -9.31 14.52 -7.19
N ALA A 40 -8.86 13.99 -8.32
CA ALA A 40 -9.12 14.57 -9.65
C ALA A 40 -10.56 14.35 -10.13
N SER A 41 -11.17 13.22 -9.76
CA SER A 41 -12.53 12.83 -10.14
C SER A 41 -13.30 12.35 -8.91
N PRO A 42 -13.81 13.27 -8.08
CA PRO A 42 -14.69 12.90 -6.97
C PRO A 42 -15.94 12.22 -7.55
N GLY A 43 -16.23 10.98 -7.12
CA GLY A 43 -17.39 10.20 -7.59
C GLY A 43 -18.73 10.92 -7.43
N GLU A 44 -19.74 10.49 -8.18
CA GLU A 44 -21.03 11.18 -8.37
C GLU A 44 -21.78 11.44 -7.04
N ASN A 45 -21.63 10.56 -6.05
CA ASN A 45 -22.16 10.76 -4.69
C ASN A 45 -21.22 11.52 -3.74
N ALA A 46 -20.43 12.42 -4.30
CA ALA A 46 -19.56 13.35 -3.58
C ALA A 46 -20.26 14.08 -2.42
N TRP A 47 -21.54 14.37 -2.60
CA TRP A 47 -22.39 15.11 -1.67
C TRP A 47 -22.78 14.32 -0.40
N LEU A 48 -22.69 12.98 -0.41
CA LEU A 48 -23.00 12.13 0.74
C LEU A 48 -21.86 12.10 1.78
N LEU A 49 -20.65 12.48 1.39
CA LEU A 49 -19.47 12.44 2.23
C LEU A 49 -19.05 13.85 2.62
N ILE A 50 -18.70 14.04 3.89
CA ILE A 50 -18.18 15.33 4.33
C ILE A 50 -16.81 15.54 3.68
N ASP A 51 -16.58 16.69 3.03
CA ASP A 51 -15.37 16.97 2.23
C ASP A 51 -14.06 16.62 2.94
N TRP A 52 -13.99 16.87 4.26
CA TRP A 52 -12.81 16.55 5.06
C TRP A 52 -12.53 15.04 5.15
N GLN A 53 -13.56 14.18 5.16
CA GLN A 53 -13.39 12.71 5.23
C GLN A 53 -12.74 12.19 3.95
N ARG A 54 -13.19 12.68 2.79
CA ARG A 54 -12.62 12.33 1.48
C ARG A 54 -11.18 12.79 1.38
N PHE A 55 -10.91 14.02 1.85
CA PHE A 55 -9.56 14.55 1.93
C PHE A 55 -8.66 13.64 2.77
N VAL A 56 -9.08 13.27 3.98
CA VAL A 56 -8.29 12.39 4.87
C VAL A 56 -8.05 11.02 4.23
N VAL A 57 -9.08 10.35 3.69
CA VAL A 57 -8.94 9.04 3.06
C VAL A 57 -7.95 9.10 1.89
N ASN A 58 -8.13 10.03 0.95
CA ASN A 58 -7.28 10.14 -0.21
C ASN A 58 -5.85 10.55 0.15
N MET A 59 -5.68 11.47 1.12
CA MET A 59 -4.37 11.89 1.60
C MET A 59 -3.61 10.75 2.26
N VAL A 60 -4.30 9.92 3.07
CA VAL A 60 -3.69 8.74 3.69
C VAL A 60 -3.33 7.68 2.64
N LEU A 61 -4.13 7.48 1.60
CA LEU A 61 -3.77 6.57 0.49
C LEU A 61 -2.52 7.05 -0.24
N VAL A 62 -2.38 8.35 -0.50
CA VAL A 62 -1.21 8.94 -1.15
C VAL A 62 0.03 8.89 -0.25
N VAL A 63 -0.05 9.46 0.95
CA VAL A 63 1.09 9.57 1.87
C VAL A 63 1.47 8.19 2.41
N GLY A 64 0.49 7.40 2.85
CA GLY A 64 0.71 6.03 3.32
C GLY A 64 1.21 5.11 2.21
N GLY A 65 0.72 5.28 0.97
CA GLY A 65 1.26 4.59 -0.20
C GLY A 65 2.72 4.94 -0.46
N ALA A 66 3.08 6.22 -0.41
CA ALA A 66 4.47 6.66 -0.60
C ALA A 66 5.41 6.11 0.49
N ILE A 67 5.01 6.21 1.76
CA ILE A 67 5.77 5.66 2.89
C ILE A 67 5.89 4.14 2.78
N GLY A 68 4.79 3.45 2.44
CA GLY A 68 4.77 2.00 2.23
C GLY A 68 5.71 1.56 1.12
N ALA A 69 5.61 2.15 -0.07
CA ALA A 69 6.48 1.82 -1.20
C ALA A 69 7.96 1.99 -0.86
N PHE A 70 8.31 3.11 -0.23
CA PHE A 70 9.69 3.41 0.14
C PHE A 70 10.22 2.49 1.24
N SER A 71 9.43 2.27 2.29
CA SER A 71 9.81 1.41 3.41
C SER A 71 9.93 -0.07 3.02
N THR A 72 9.01 -0.57 2.18
CA THR A 72 9.05 -1.95 1.67
C THR A 72 10.30 -2.23 0.85
N LEU A 73 10.71 -1.29 -0.04
CA LEU A 73 11.91 -1.47 -0.88
C LEU A 73 13.21 -1.46 -0.05
N ARG A 74 13.22 -0.74 1.07
CA ARG A 74 14.38 -0.63 1.97
C ARG A 74 14.37 -1.61 3.13
N GLY A 75 13.28 -2.39 3.29
CA GLY A 75 13.12 -3.28 4.43
C GLY A 75 13.00 -2.54 5.76
N LEU A 76 12.39 -1.36 5.78
CA LEU A 76 12.15 -0.58 6.98
C LEU A 76 10.78 -0.97 7.57
N TRP A 77 10.72 -2.14 8.18
CA TRP A 77 9.48 -2.75 8.67
C TRP A 77 8.78 -1.92 9.76
N LEU A 78 9.53 -1.16 10.57
CA LEU A 78 8.96 -0.23 11.54
C LEU A 78 8.06 0.85 10.90
N PHE A 79 8.42 1.34 9.71
CA PHE A 79 7.63 2.31 8.96
C PHE A 79 6.59 1.63 8.07
N GLU A 80 6.88 0.43 7.59
CA GLU A 80 5.96 -0.33 6.75
C GLU A 80 4.68 -0.74 7.51
N ARG A 81 4.79 -1.15 8.78
CA ARG A 81 3.62 -1.56 9.61
C ARG A 81 2.53 -0.49 9.74
N PRO A 82 2.82 0.73 10.22
CA PRO A 82 1.81 1.77 10.32
C PRO A 82 1.29 2.16 8.93
N ALA A 83 2.13 2.12 7.89
CA ALA A 83 1.66 2.34 6.52
C ALA A 83 0.64 1.28 6.07
N ILE A 84 0.87 -0.01 6.34
CA ILE A 84 -0.12 -1.07 6.06
C ILE A 84 -1.44 -0.80 6.78
N ILE A 85 -1.39 -0.48 8.07
CA ILE A 85 -2.60 -0.28 8.88
C ILE A 85 -3.39 0.92 8.38
N LEU A 86 -2.71 2.04 8.14
CA LEU A 86 -3.35 3.27 7.68
C LEU A 86 -3.94 3.11 6.29
N VAL A 87 -3.17 2.59 5.34
CA VAL A 87 -3.62 2.39 3.96
C VAL A 87 -4.70 1.32 3.90
N GLY A 88 -4.54 0.20 4.60
CA GLY A 88 -5.54 -0.86 4.66
C GLY A 88 -6.86 -0.39 5.28
N GLY A 89 -6.80 0.36 6.38
CA GLY A 89 -7.98 0.94 7.01
C GLY A 89 -8.72 1.90 6.08
N MET A 90 -8.01 2.85 5.48
CA MET A 90 -8.62 3.82 4.56
C MET A 90 -9.08 3.19 3.25
N TYR A 91 -8.44 2.12 2.80
CA TYR A 91 -8.88 1.35 1.65
C TYR A 91 -10.19 0.60 1.92
N VAL A 92 -10.40 0.10 3.13
CA VAL A 92 -11.71 -0.47 3.53
C VAL A 92 -12.79 0.61 3.54
N VAL A 93 -12.50 1.79 4.09
CA VAL A 93 -13.45 2.93 4.06
C VAL A 93 -13.81 3.29 2.61
N HIS A 94 -12.80 3.40 1.74
CA HIS A 94 -13.02 3.65 0.32
C HIS A 94 -13.85 2.53 -0.35
N ALA A 95 -13.59 1.26 -0.02
CA ALA A 95 -14.34 0.12 -0.54
C ALA A 95 -15.82 0.20 -0.16
N LEU A 96 -16.12 0.57 1.09
CA LEU A 96 -17.50 0.77 1.54
C LEU A 96 -18.21 1.86 0.74
N TRP A 97 -17.52 2.96 0.41
CA TRP A 97 -18.10 4.01 -0.43
C TRP A 97 -18.43 3.49 -1.82
N VAL A 98 -17.51 2.79 -2.47
CA VAL A 98 -17.76 2.22 -3.80
C VAL A 98 -18.92 1.22 -3.77
N ILE A 99 -19.05 0.44 -2.70
CA ILE A 99 -20.14 -0.51 -2.49
C ILE A 99 -21.49 0.20 -2.36
N THR A 100 -21.53 1.31 -1.61
CA THR A 100 -22.77 2.09 -1.39
C THR A 100 -23.13 3.00 -2.57
N ASP A 101 -22.17 3.29 -3.44
CA ASP A 101 -22.26 4.20 -4.60
C ASP A 101 -22.49 3.43 -5.91
N ALA A 102 -22.38 2.10 -5.89
CA ALA A 102 -22.66 1.27 -7.06
C ALA A 102 -24.16 1.24 -7.33
N ASP A 103 -24.59 1.98 -8.36
CA ASP A 103 -25.91 1.82 -8.97
C ASP A 103 -26.15 0.36 -9.38
N ASP A 104 -27.44 0.00 -9.54
CA ASP A 104 -28.07 -1.33 -9.71
C ASP A 104 -27.45 -2.29 -10.76
N ASP A 105 -26.37 -1.89 -11.43
CA ASP A 105 -25.59 -2.67 -12.37
C ASP A 105 -24.65 -3.65 -11.63
N GLY A 106 -25.25 -4.68 -11.03
CA GLY A 106 -24.59 -5.67 -10.16
C GLY A 106 -23.40 -6.43 -10.77
N SER A 107 -23.10 -6.25 -12.06
CA SER A 107 -21.97 -6.83 -12.76
C SER A 107 -20.61 -6.18 -12.42
N VAL A 108 -20.59 -4.91 -12.00
CA VAL A 108 -19.36 -4.19 -11.63
C VAL A 108 -19.02 -4.43 -10.15
N TYR A 109 -20.04 -4.60 -9.32
CA TYR A 109 -19.92 -4.75 -7.87
C TYR A 109 -19.04 -5.94 -7.46
N TRP A 110 -19.30 -7.12 -8.02
CA TRP A 110 -18.57 -8.33 -7.63
C TRP A 110 -17.07 -8.25 -7.99
N GLN A 111 -16.74 -7.59 -9.11
CA GLN A 111 -15.34 -7.39 -9.54
C GLN A 111 -14.61 -6.48 -8.55
N VAL A 112 -15.26 -5.39 -8.13
CA VAL A 112 -14.72 -4.50 -7.11
C VAL A 112 -14.55 -5.25 -5.79
N ALA A 113 -15.57 -5.97 -5.32
CA ALA A 113 -15.51 -6.71 -4.06
C ALA A 113 -14.38 -7.76 -4.05
N ILE A 114 -14.19 -8.51 -5.13
CA ILE A 114 -13.08 -9.46 -5.27
C ILE A 114 -11.74 -8.73 -5.24
N ARG A 115 -11.57 -7.65 -6.02
CA ARG A 115 -10.32 -6.85 -6.05
C ARG A 115 -9.99 -6.30 -4.66
N MET A 116 -10.98 -5.78 -3.95
CA MET A 116 -10.83 -5.25 -2.59
C MET A 116 -10.37 -6.34 -1.63
N THR A 117 -11.02 -7.50 -1.69
CA THR A 117 -10.70 -8.66 -0.85
C THR A 117 -9.26 -9.14 -1.08
N ILE A 118 -8.83 -9.28 -2.34
CA ILE A 118 -7.47 -9.71 -2.69
C ILE A 118 -6.44 -8.74 -2.11
N ILE A 119 -6.66 -7.43 -2.26
CA ILE A 119 -5.73 -6.40 -1.77
C ILE A 119 -5.65 -6.40 -0.24
N ILE A 120 -6.78 -6.55 0.46
CA ILE A 120 -6.80 -6.65 1.92
C ILE A 120 -6.06 -7.91 2.39
N LEU A 121 -6.30 -9.06 1.74
CA LEU A 121 -5.59 -10.30 2.08
C LEU A 121 -4.08 -10.18 1.85
N LEU A 122 -3.65 -9.48 0.80
CA LEU A 122 -2.24 -9.20 0.53
C LEU A 122 -1.62 -8.32 1.63
N LEU A 123 -2.30 -7.24 2.02
CA LEU A 123 -1.88 -6.37 3.13
C LEU A 123 -1.78 -7.15 4.45
N CYS A 124 -2.80 -7.94 4.78
CA CYS A 124 -2.83 -8.80 5.96
C CYS A 124 -1.69 -9.82 5.94
N LYS A 125 -1.47 -10.52 4.82
CA LYS A 125 -0.35 -11.46 4.67
C LYS A 125 0.98 -10.76 4.91
N ARG A 126 1.20 -9.57 4.33
CA ARG A 126 2.44 -8.81 4.52
C ARG A 126 2.60 -8.38 5.98
N TYR A 127 1.54 -7.89 6.61
CA TYR A 127 1.55 -7.53 8.02
C TYR A 127 1.93 -8.71 8.92
N MET A 128 1.32 -9.88 8.69
CA MET A 128 1.61 -11.10 9.43
C MET A 128 3.07 -11.57 9.30
N GLN A 129 3.69 -11.33 8.14
CA GLN A 129 5.11 -11.62 7.93
C GLN A 129 6.02 -10.67 8.72
N ILE A 130 5.69 -9.38 8.76
CA ILE A 130 6.57 -8.38 9.36
C ILE A 130 6.26 -8.12 10.85
N ARG A 131 5.08 -8.47 11.38
CA ARG A 131 4.64 -8.08 12.73
C ARG A 131 5.53 -8.59 13.86
N TRP A 132 6.19 -9.72 13.66
CA TRP A 132 6.98 -10.40 14.70
C TRP A 132 8.42 -9.89 14.79
N ALA A 133 8.91 -9.19 13.78
CA ALA A 133 10.33 -8.87 13.69
C ALA A 133 10.69 -7.60 14.45
N LEU A 134 11.31 -7.71 15.63
CA LEU A 134 11.65 -6.53 16.43
C LEU A 134 12.61 -5.54 15.75
N LEU A 135 13.43 -6.02 14.81
CA LEU A 135 14.45 -5.26 14.11
C LEU A 135 14.21 -5.28 12.60
N ASP A 136 14.43 -4.14 11.97
CA ASP A 136 14.41 -4.02 10.51
C ASP A 136 15.54 -4.87 9.90
N PRO A 137 15.29 -5.61 8.80
CA PRO A 137 16.31 -6.40 8.12
C PRO A 137 17.53 -5.58 7.70
N HIS A 138 17.35 -4.29 7.39
CA HIS A 138 18.45 -3.37 7.08
C HIS A 138 19.38 -3.16 8.30
N THR A 139 18.84 -3.13 9.52
CA THR A 139 19.64 -2.93 10.74
C THR A 139 20.34 -4.23 11.15
N ALA A 140 19.75 -5.39 10.85
CA ALA A 140 20.31 -6.70 11.16
C ALA A 140 21.53 -7.07 10.30
N THR A 141 21.60 -6.63 9.04
CA THR A 141 22.76 -6.87 8.17
C THR A 141 23.98 -6.06 8.60
N HIS A 142 23.82 -4.79 8.98
CA HIS A 142 24.94 -3.97 9.47
C HIS A 142 25.54 -4.49 10.78
N LYS A 143 24.74 -5.13 11.63
CA LYS A 143 25.22 -5.68 12.91
C LYS A 143 26.09 -6.94 12.77
N LYS A 144 26.09 -7.60 11.61
CA LYS A 144 26.93 -8.78 11.33
C LYS A 144 28.31 -8.45 10.74
N VAL A 145 28.58 -7.17 10.45
CA VAL A 145 29.85 -6.69 9.88
C VAL A 145 30.69 -5.95 10.93
N GLY A 146 30.30 -6.03 12.20
CA GLY A 146 31.04 -5.47 13.34
C GLY A 146 31.69 -6.56 14.17
#